data_AF-A0AAW1FDV0-F1
#
_entry.id   AF-A0AAW1FDV0-F1
#
_cell.length_a   1.000
_cell.length_b   1.000
_cell.length_c   1.000
_cell.angle_alpha   90.00
_cell.angle_beta   90.00
_cell.angle_gamma   90.00
#
_symmetry.space_group_name_H-M   'P 1'
#
loop_
_entity.id
_entity.type
_entity.pdbx_description
1 polymer ?
#
loop_
_entity_poly.entity_id
_entity_poly.type
_entity_poly.pdbx_seq_one_letter_code
_entity_poly.pdbx_strand_id
1 'polypeptide(L)' 'MRAPVFVTLCVWVLSDATARQFSEEEMAVVRQHGRSMFYHAYNSYHDHAFPYDELRPLTCDGQDTWGR' A
#
# COMPACT_ATOMS: atom_id res chain seq x y z
N MET A 1 27.24 -34.36 21.80
CA MET A 1 26.12 -33.86 22.63
C MET A 1 25.74 -32.39 22.39
N ARG A 2 26.56 -31.55 21.72
CA ARG A 2 26.26 -30.13 21.48
C ARG A 2 25.40 -29.84 20.24
N ALA A 3 25.57 -30.58 19.15
CA ALA A 3 24.80 -30.44 17.92
C ALA A 3 23.27 -30.59 18.07
N PRO A 4 22.72 -31.58 18.82
CA PRO A 4 21.26 -31.71 18.94
C PRO A 4 20.62 -30.57 19.74
N VAL A 5 21.37 -29.93 20.64
CA VAL A 5 20.91 -28.76 21.41
C VAL A 5 20.79 -27.53 20.52
N PHE A 6 21.76 -27.31 19.62
CA PHE A 6 21.68 -26.21 18.65
C PHE A 6 20.55 -26.42 17.63
N VAL A 7 20.34 -27.64 17.16
CA VAL A 7 19.25 -27.95 16.21
C VAL A 7 17.88 -27.72 16.86
N THR A 8 17.69 -28.20 18.09
CA THR A 8 16.43 -27.98 18.83
C THR A 8 16.19 -26.50 19.14
N LEU A 9 17.23 -25.75 19.52
CA LEU A 9 17.15 -24.29 19.70
C LEU A 9 16.74 -23.58 18.39
N CYS A 10 17.34 -23.95 17.25
CA CYS A 10 16.98 -23.39 15.96
C CYS A 10 15.54 -23.70 15.56
N VAL A 11 15.05 -24.92 15.79
CA VAL A 11 13.65 -25.28 15.51
C VAL A 11 12.68 -24.47 16.36
N TRP A 12 12.98 -24.25 17.64
CA TRP A 12 12.19 -23.38 18.52
C TRP A 12 12.17 -21.93 18.03
N VAL A 13 13.32 -21.37 17.65
CA VAL A 13 13.42 -20.01 17.12
C VAL A 13 12.66 -19.84 15.80
N LEU A 14 12.62 -20.86 14.95
CA LEU A 14 11.92 -20.83 13.67
C LEU A 14 10.41 -21.10 13.77
N SER A 15 9.93 -21.62 14.91
CA SER A 15 8.52 -21.98 15.11
C SER A 15 7.61 -20.78 15.38
N ASP A 16 8.17 -19.62 15.73
CA ASP A 16 7.42 -18.41 16.11
C ASP A 16 7.06 -17.51 14.90
N ALA A 17 7.38 -17.93 13.68
CA ALA A 17 7.06 -17.19 12.46
C ALA A 17 5.61 -17.45 12.00
N THR A 18 4.61 -17.03 12.78
CA THR A 18 3.21 -17.01 12.31
C THR A 18 2.93 -15.72 11.54
N ALA A 19 2.70 -15.84 10.23
CA ALA A 19 2.28 -14.71 9.41
C ALA A 19 0.86 -14.28 9.79
N ARG A 20 0.65 -12.98 10.07
CA ARG A 20 -0.69 -12.44 10.31
C ARG A 20 -1.56 -12.62 9.07
N GLN A 21 -2.66 -13.34 9.21
CA GLN A 21 -3.68 -13.45 8.17
C GLN A 21 -4.68 -12.31 8.34
N PHE A 22 -5.13 -11.75 7.21
CA PHE A 22 -6.24 -10.80 7.21
C PHE A 22 -7.56 -11.57 7.25
N SER A 23 -8.48 -11.13 8.10
CA SER A 23 -9.88 -11.53 7.99
C SER A 23 -10.50 -10.98 6.71
N GLU A 24 -11.61 -11.58 6.28
CA GLU A 24 -12.37 -11.11 5.12
C GLU A 24 -12.87 -9.68 5.30
N GLU A 25 -13.28 -9.33 6.53
CA GLU A 25 -13.74 -7.98 6.90
C GLU A 25 -12.61 -6.96 6.79
N GLU A 26 -11.43 -7.23 7.35
CA GLU A 26 -10.27 -6.33 7.23
C GLU A 26 -9.88 -6.14 5.76
N MET A 27 -9.90 -7.22 4.97
CA MET A 27 -9.60 -7.15 3.55
C MET A 27 -10.64 -6.30 2.79
N ALA A 28 -11.93 -6.41 3.14
CA ALA A 28 -12.98 -5.58 2.57
C ALA A 28 -12.78 -4.10 2.91
N VAL A 29 -12.41 -3.77 4.15
CA VAL A 29 -12.11 -2.39 4.58
C VAL A 29 -10.95 -1.81 3.79
N VAL A 30 -9.84 -2.55 3.64
CA VAL A 30 -8.66 -2.08 2.89
C VAL A 30 -9.00 -1.86 1.41
N ARG A 31 -9.77 -2.76 0.78
CA ARG A 31 -10.24 -2.57 -0.60
C ARG A 31 -11.11 -1.33 -0.74
N GLN A 32 -12.03 -1.11 0.20
CA GLN A 32 -12.89 0.06 0.20
C GLN A 32 -12.09 1.35 0.38
N HIS A 33 -11.08 1.33 1.25
CA HIS A 33 -10.18 2.46 1.46
C HIS A 33 -9.39 2.79 0.19
N GLY A 34 -8.79 1.78 -0.46
CA GLY A 34 -8.09 1.97 -1.74
C GLY A 34 -8.99 2.55 -2.83
N ARG A 35 -10.24 2.06 -2.95
CA ARG A 35 -11.24 2.61 -3.87
C ARG A 35 -11.55 4.07 -3.56
N SER A 36 -11.72 4.43 -2.30
CA SER A 36 -11.96 5.81 -1.88
C SER A 36 -10.78 6.74 -2.22
N MET A 37 -9.55 6.28 -1.99
CA MET A 37 -8.34 7.05 -2.34
C MET A 37 -8.23 7.27 -3.85
N PHE A 38 -8.54 6.27 -4.66
CA PHE A 38 -8.55 6.40 -6.12
C PHE A 38 -9.53 7.49 -6.58
N TYR A 39 -10.78 7.44 -6.12
CA TYR A 39 -11.76 8.46 -6.52
C TYR A 39 -11.42 9.85 -5.99
N HIS A 40 -10.81 9.95 -4.81
CA HIS A 40 -10.30 11.22 -4.31
C HIS A 40 -9.26 11.82 -5.27
N ALA A 41 -8.25 11.04 -5.68
CA ALA A 41 -7.21 11.51 -6.61
C ALA A 41 -7.77 11.79 -8.01
N TYR A 42 -8.63 10.90 -8.53
CA TYR A 42 -9.22 11.02 -9.87
C TYR A 42 -10.11 12.27 -10.01
N ASN A 43 -11.03 12.47 -9.06
CA ASN A 43 -11.91 13.65 -9.07
C ASN A 43 -11.08 14.93 -8.92
N SER A 44 -10.08 14.93 -8.03
CA SER A 44 -9.21 16.09 -7.84
C SER A 44 -8.44 16.44 -9.11
N TYR A 45 -7.92 15.46 -9.85
CA TYR A 45 -7.28 15.68 -11.14
C TYR A 45 -8.26 16.30 -12.14
N HIS A 46 -9.47 15.75 -12.24
CA HIS A 46 -10.48 16.24 -13.16
C HIS A 46 -10.87 17.70 -12.85
N ASP A 47 -11.00 18.05 -11.57
CA ASP A 47 -11.45 19.38 -11.13
C ASP A 47 -10.35 20.45 -11.19
N HIS A 48 -9.07 20.08 -11.01
CA HIS A 48 -7.98 21.05 -10.82
C HIS A 48 -6.84 20.97 -11.85
N ALA A 49 -6.71 19.86 -12.57
CA ALA A 49 -5.57 19.61 -13.44
C ALA A 49 -5.95 19.21 -14.87
N PHE A 50 -7.20 18.90 -15.20
CA PHE A 50 -7.57 18.70 -16.60
C PHE A 50 -7.41 20.01 -17.40
N PRO A 51 -6.76 20.02 -18.59
CA PRO A 51 -6.30 18.89 -19.41
C PRO A 51 -4.79 18.60 -19.33
N TYR A 52 -4.11 19.04 -18.28
CA TYR A 52 -2.68 18.82 -18.06
C TYR A 52 -2.34 17.34 -17.79
N ASP A 53 -1.07 16.98 -17.92
CA ASP A 53 -0.61 15.59 -17.75
C ASP A 53 -0.76 15.11 -16.30
N GLU A 54 -0.39 15.95 -15.34
CA GLU A 54 -0.31 15.60 -13.93
C GLU A 54 -0.99 16.65 -13.04
N LEU A 55 -1.58 16.19 -11.93
CA LEU A 55 -2.03 17.05 -10.84
C LEU A 55 -0.90 17.25 -9.84
N ARG A 56 -0.66 18.50 -9.44
CA ARG A 56 0.16 18.83 -8.26
C ARG A 56 -0.76 19.04 -7.05
N PRO A 57 -0.88 18.06 -6.15
CA PRO A 57 -1.95 18.06 -5.14
C PRO A 57 -1.77 19.10 -4.04
N LEU A 58 -0.56 19.64 -3.82
CA LEU A 58 -0.32 20.67 -2.80
C LEU A 58 -0.65 22.08 -3.29
N THR A 59 -0.43 22.35 -4.57
CA THR A 59 -0.71 23.63 -5.21
C THR A 59 -2.10 23.67 -5.86
N CYS A 60 -2.76 22.51 -5.97
CA CYS A 60 -4.08 22.33 -6.58
C CYS A 60 -4.15 22.87 -8.02
N ASP A 61 -3.11 22.59 -8.82
CA ASP A 61 -3.04 22.95 -10.23
C ASP A 61 -2.42 21.82 -11.07
N GLY A 62 -2.60 21.92 -12.39
CA GLY A 62 -1.99 21.01 -13.34
C GLY A 62 -0.53 21.31 -13.62
N GLN A 63 0.17 20.31 -14.16
CA GLN A 63 1.52 20.42 -14.70
C GLN A 63 1.59 19.71 -16.05
N ASP A 64 2.08 20.43 -17.06
CA ASP A 64 2.52 19.85 -18.32
C ASP A 64 3.94 19.31 -18.11
N THR A 65 4.06 17.99 -18.04
CA THR A 65 5.33 17.32 -17.74
C THR A 65 6.07 16.98 -19.02
N TRP A 66 5.34 16.80 -20.11
CA TRP A 66 5.91 16.35 -21.38
C TRP A 66 6.09 17.46 -22.40
N GLY A 67 5.41 18.60 -22.21
CA GLY A 67 5.57 19.82 -22.99
C GLY A 67 5.18 19.66 -24.46
N ARG A 68 4.19 20.41 -24.93
CA ARG A 68 4.12 20.75 -26.36
C ARG A 68 4.46 22.21 -26.58
#